data_AF-A0A318TN06-F1
#
_entry.id   AF-A0A318TN06-F1
#
_cell.length_a   1.000
_cell.length_b   1.000
_cell.length_c   1.000
_cell.angle_alpha   90.00
_cell.angle_beta   90.00
_cell.angle_gamma   90.00
#
_symmetry.space_group_name_H-M   'P 1'
#
loop_
_entity.id
_entity.type
_entity.pdbx_description
1 polymer ?
#
loop_
_entity_poly.entity_id
_entity_poly.type
_entity_poly.pdbx_seq_one_letter_code
_entity_poly.pdbx_strand_id
1 'polypeptide(L)'
;MKKTKGIMIGLIFGLVLSFCISFIFMFIAQGMAGGFTSFFGESWLYYAAIIPFILTFGILGFYFTNQDKVSNKKFWLLSLISALFISLYTGTIGALFGEYIVRGGSLRTYIEGGYIGVNVEGVLIWGTIYAFILLPLTTPLARLLIQAFLEVLKIYEVTD
;
A
#
# COMPACT_ATOMS: atom_id res chain seq x y z
N MET A 1 -26.61 -4.92 -6.44
CA MET A 1 -25.63 -4.60 -7.51
C MET A 1 -24.66 -3.48 -7.12
N LYS A 2 -25.11 -2.35 -6.55
CA LYS A 2 -24.22 -1.24 -6.13
C LYS A 2 -23.05 -1.70 -5.22
N LYS A 3 -23.30 -2.57 -4.24
CA LYS A 3 -22.27 -3.11 -3.33
C LYS A 3 -21.15 -3.85 -4.06
N THR A 4 -21.51 -4.82 -4.90
CA THR A 4 -20.55 -5.59 -5.71
C THR A 4 -19.76 -4.68 -6.66
N LYS A 5 -20.43 -3.69 -7.27
CA LYS A 5 -19.79 -2.69 -8.12
C LYS A 5 -18.77 -1.84 -7.34
N GLY A 6 -19.14 -1.38 -6.15
CA GLY A 6 -18.23 -0.61 -5.27
C GLY A 6 -17.01 -1.41 -4.81
N ILE A 7 -17.20 -2.69 -4.44
CA ILE A 7 -16.07 -3.58 -4.14
C ILE A 7 -15.16 -3.69 -5.36
N MET A 8 -15.70 -4.01 -6.54
CA MET A 8 -14.92 -4.22 -7.76
C MET A 8 -14.12 -2.97 -8.16
N ILE A 9 -14.74 -1.78 -8.11
CA ILE A 9 -14.04 -0.51 -8.35
C ILE A 9 -12.96 -0.29 -7.30
N GLY A 10 -13.25 -0.61 -6.03
CA GLY A 10 -12.27 -0.57 -4.95
C GLY A 10 -11.05 -1.47 -5.20
N LEU A 11 -11.26 -2.71 -5.65
CA LEU A 11 -10.17 -3.64 -5.98
C LEU A 11 -9.31 -3.09 -7.13
N ILE A 12 -9.93 -2.60 -8.21
CA ILE A 12 -9.23 -2.03 -9.37
C ILE A 12 -8.46 -0.77 -8.97
N PHE A 13 -9.11 0.14 -8.23
CA PHE A 13 -8.49 1.36 -7.75
C PHE A 13 -7.30 1.07 -6.84
N GLY A 14 -7.46 0.14 -5.90
CA GLY A 14 -6.39 -0.31 -5.02
C GLY A 14 -5.20 -0.89 -5.80
N LEU A 15 -5.45 -1.72 -6.81
CA LEU A 15 -4.42 -2.28 -7.68
C LEU A 15 -3.66 -1.18 -8.44
N VAL A 16 -4.37 -0.27 -9.12
CA VAL A 16 -3.72 0.83 -9.86
C VAL A 16 -2.90 1.71 -8.91
N LEU A 17 -3.49 2.05 -7.76
CA LEU A 17 -2.86 2.93 -6.79
C LEU A 17 -1.64 2.28 -6.14
N SER A 18 -1.63 0.96 -5.90
CA SER A 18 -0.45 0.27 -5.37
C SER A 18 0.75 0.41 -6.32
N PHE A 19 0.52 0.31 -7.63
CA PHE A 19 1.56 0.55 -8.64
C PHE A 19 2.02 2.01 -8.64
N CYS A 20 1.09 2.97 -8.64
CA CYS A 20 1.43 4.39 -8.64
C CYS A 20 2.23 4.81 -7.41
N ILE A 21 1.80 4.39 -6.21
CA ILE A 21 2.48 4.74 -4.95
C ILE A 21 3.86 4.08 -4.88
N SER A 22 3.96 2.80 -5.26
CA SER A 22 5.26 2.11 -5.31
C SER A 22 6.22 2.81 -6.28
N PHE A 23 5.74 3.19 -7.46
CA PHE A 23 6.54 3.92 -8.45
C PHE A 23 7.02 5.28 -7.91
N ILE A 24 6.13 6.09 -7.33
CA ILE A 24 6.48 7.39 -6.75
C ILE A 24 7.49 7.23 -5.61
N PHE A 25 7.27 6.25 -4.73
CA PHE A 25 8.18 5.96 -3.63
C PHE A 25 9.57 5.58 -4.16
N MET A 26 9.64 4.67 -5.14
CA MET A 26 10.90 4.26 -5.76
C MET A 26 11.62 5.43 -6.43
N PHE A 27 10.86 6.30 -7.10
CA PHE A 27 11.41 7.48 -7.75
C PHE A 27 12.06 8.42 -6.73
N ILE A 28 11.37 8.72 -5.63
CA ILE A 28 11.89 9.59 -4.58
C ILE A 28 13.07 8.94 -3.86
N ALA A 29 12.93 7.66 -3.47
CA ALA A 29 13.96 6.95 -2.70
C ALA A 29 15.27 6.82 -3.47
N GLN A 30 15.24 6.45 -4.75
CA GLN A 30 16.44 6.38 -5.59
C GLN A 30 17.05 7.76 -5.86
N GLY A 31 16.21 8.77 -6.13
CA GLY A 31 16.68 10.14 -6.28
C GLY A 31 17.45 10.62 -5.04
N MET A 32 16.97 10.28 -3.84
CA MET A 32 17.64 10.60 -2.58
C MET A 32 18.87 9.72 -2.31
N ALA A 33 18.89 8.48 -2.80
CA ALA A 33 19.99 7.52 -2.62
C ALA A 33 21.19 7.75 -3.57
N GLY A 34 21.18 8.83 -4.36
CA GLY A 34 22.31 9.22 -5.21
C GLY A 34 22.11 8.99 -6.71
N GLY A 35 20.90 8.67 -7.15
CA GLY A 35 20.55 8.61 -8.58
C GLY A 35 19.69 7.42 -8.96
N PHE A 36 19.10 7.49 -10.16
CA PHE A 36 18.22 6.45 -10.69
C PHE A 36 19.05 5.35 -11.37
N THR A 37 19.04 4.15 -10.80
CA THR A 37 19.68 2.98 -11.39
C THR A 37 18.68 2.08 -12.13
N SER A 38 17.44 1.99 -11.64
CA SER A 38 16.36 1.25 -12.29
C SER A 38 14.99 1.55 -11.68
N PHE A 39 13.95 1.78 -12.49
CA PHE A 39 12.57 1.93 -11.98
C PHE A 39 12.00 0.66 -11.30
N PHE A 40 12.68 -0.47 -11.45
CA PHE A 40 12.34 -1.76 -10.86
C PHE A 40 13.43 -2.31 -9.93
N GLY A 41 14.39 -1.47 -9.51
CA GLY A 41 15.52 -1.89 -8.67
C GLY A 41 15.09 -2.64 -7.41
N GLU A 42 14.16 -2.08 -6.65
CA GLU A 42 13.54 -2.72 -5.48
C GLU A 42 12.14 -3.25 -5.84
N SER A 43 12.09 -4.20 -6.78
CA SER A 43 10.83 -4.75 -7.29
C SER A 43 9.94 -5.40 -6.22
N TRP A 44 10.52 -5.78 -5.07
CA TRP A 44 9.78 -6.36 -3.93
C TRP A 44 8.69 -5.42 -3.41
N LEU A 45 8.89 -4.09 -3.49
CA LEU A 45 7.94 -3.11 -2.98
C LEU A 45 6.59 -3.19 -3.72
N TYR A 46 6.63 -3.43 -5.03
CA TYR A 46 5.42 -3.58 -5.84
C TYR A 46 4.60 -4.78 -5.37
N TYR A 47 5.25 -5.91 -5.08
CA TYR A 47 4.57 -7.09 -4.52
C TYR A 47 4.07 -6.84 -3.09
N ALA A 48 4.83 -6.09 -2.28
CA ALA A 48 4.48 -5.78 -0.90
C ALA A 48 3.20 -4.93 -0.79
N ALA A 49 3.02 -3.98 -1.71
CA ALA A 49 1.93 -3.00 -1.68
C ALA A 49 0.61 -3.51 -2.27
N ILE A 50 0.62 -4.48 -3.20
CA ILE A 50 -0.60 -4.91 -3.92
C ILE A 50 -1.71 -5.37 -2.97
N ILE A 51 -1.41 -6.34 -2.08
CA ILE A 51 -2.41 -6.94 -1.20
C ILE A 51 -3.05 -5.89 -0.26
N PRO A 52 -2.30 -5.10 0.52
CA PRO A 52 -2.91 -4.18 1.48
C PRO A 52 -3.73 -3.08 0.80
N PHE A 53 -3.31 -2.57 -0.37
CA PHE A 53 -4.08 -1.58 -1.10
C PHE A 53 -5.40 -2.15 -1.65
N ILE A 54 -5.36 -3.32 -2.30
CA ILE A 54 -6.55 -3.99 -2.84
C ILE A 54 -7.58 -4.23 -1.72
N LEU A 55 -7.13 -4.79 -0.59
CA LEU A 55 -8.01 -5.06 0.54
C LEU A 55 -8.59 -3.77 1.12
N THR A 56 -7.76 -2.74 1.30
CA THR A 56 -8.20 -1.46 1.86
C THR A 56 -9.28 -0.82 0.98
N PHE A 57 -9.02 -0.65 -0.32
CA PHE A 57 -9.96 0.03 -1.20
C PHE A 57 -11.18 -0.84 -1.54
N GLY A 58 -11.06 -2.17 -1.56
CA GLY A 58 -12.20 -3.07 -1.65
C GLY A 58 -13.15 -2.92 -0.45
N ILE A 59 -12.62 -2.89 0.78
CA ILE A 59 -13.41 -2.68 2.00
C ILE A 59 -14.01 -1.27 2.04
N LEU A 60 -13.24 -0.24 1.69
CA LEU A 60 -13.75 1.13 1.61
C LEU A 60 -14.85 1.27 0.55
N GLY A 61 -14.68 0.62 -0.60
CA GLY A 61 -15.69 0.58 -1.66
C GLY A 61 -17.01 0.00 -1.15
N PHE A 62 -16.95 -1.14 -0.45
CA PHE A 62 -18.13 -1.69 0.22
C PHE A 62 -18.70 -0.72 1.27
N TYR A 63 -17.86 -0.17 2.14
CA TYR A 63 -18.31 0.71 3.21
C TYR A 63 -19.04 1.95 2.70
N PHE A 64 -18.48 2.64 1.70
CA PHE A 64 -19.09 3.84 1.14
C PHE A 64 -20.38 3.57 0.36
N THR A 65 -20.57 2.37 -0.20
CA THR A 65 -21.86 1.99 -0.81
C THR A 65 -23.02 1.89 0.19
N ASN A 66 -22.73 1.81 1.49
CA ASN A 66 -23.72 1.67 2.56
C ASN A 66 -23.91 2.95 3.40
N GLN A 67 -23.24 4.05 3.05
CA GLN A 67 -23.19 5.25 3.88
C GLN A 67 -23.49 6.48 3.02
N ASP A 68 -24.64 7.11 3.25
CA ASP A 68 -25.04 8.31 2.50
C ASP A 68 -24.11 9.51 2.79
N LYS A 69 -23.66 9.65 4.04
CA LYS A 69 -22.75 10.71 4.47
C LYS A 69 -21.77 10.23 5.52
N VAL A 70 -20.48 10.42 5.26
CA VAL A 70 -19.42 10.13 6.23
C VAL A 70 -18.94 11.42 6.86
N SER A 71 -19.12 11.55 8.18
CA SER A 71 -18.64 12.73 8.93
C SER A 71 -17.12 12.89 8.79
N ASN A 72 -16.63 14.14 8.82
CA ASN A 72 -15.20 14.42 8.69
C ASN A 72 -14.34 13.68 9.73
N LYS A 73 -14.82 13.56 10.98
CA LYS A 73 -14.12 12.80 12.05
C LYS A 73 -13.93 11.32 11.67
N LYS A 74 -15.01 10.67 11.22
CA LYS A 74 -14.93 9.27 10.73
C LYS A 74 -14.00 9.15 9.53
N PHE A 75 -14.00 10.14 8.65
CA PHE A 75 -13.14 10.11 7.47
C PHE A 75 -11.65 10.15 7.84
N TRP A 76 -11.27 11.02 8.78
CA TRP A 76 -9.90 11.03 9.34
C TRP A 76 -9.54 9.72 10.03
N LEU A 77 -10.47 9.12 10.77
CA LEU A 77 -10.24 7.81 11.39
C LEU A 77 -10.02 6.71 10.34
N LEU A 78 -10.81 6.68 9.27
CA LEU A 78 -10.61 5.74 8.17
C LEU A 78 -9.24 5.98 7.51
N SER A 79 -8.86 7.23 7.26
CA SER A 79 -7.55 7.56 6.72
C SER A 79 -6.40 7.09 7.61
N LEU A 80 -6.51 7.28 8.93
CA LEU A 80 -5.51 6.84 9.90
C LEU A 80 -5.37 5.31 9.91
N ILE A 81 -6.50 4.59 9.97
CA ILE A 81 -6.50 3.12 10.00
C ILE A 81 -5.97 2.56 8.68
N SER A 82 -6.40 3.10 7.53
CA SER A 82 -5.92 2.70 6.22
C SER A 82 -4.42 2.98 6.06
N ALA A 83 -3.95 4.16 6.46
CA ALA A 83 -2.53 4.52 6.42
C ALA A 83 -1.70 3.57 7.29
N LEU A 84 -2.11 3.35 8.54
CA LEU A 84 -1.42 2.44 9.45
C LEU A 84 -1.38 1.01 8.89
N PHE A 85 -2.52 0.47 8.45
CA PHE A 85 -2.61 -0.89 7.92
C PHE A 85 -1.72 -1.06 6.67
N ILE A 86 -1.82 -0.15 5.71
CA ILE A 86 -1.02 -0.21 4.48
C ILE A 86 0.48 -0.10 4.80
N SER A 87 0.88 0.89 5.60
CA SER A 87 2.28 1.10 5.94
C SER A 87 2.85 -0.06 6.74
N LEU A 88 2.12 -0.54 7.76
CA LEU A 88 2.56 -1.65 8.60
C LEU A 88 2.67 -2.93 7.80
N TYR A 89 1.65 -3.29 7.01
CA TYR A 89 1.68 -4.49 6.20
C TYR A 89 2.82 -4.44 5.18
N THR A 90 2.92 -3.35 4.41
CA THR A 90 3.92 -3.19 3.36
C THR A 90 5.34 -3.22 3.94
N GLY A 91 5.57 -2.56 5.08
CA GLY A 91 6.88 -2.50 5.73
C GLY A 91 7.30 -3.78 6.46
N THR A 92 6.38 -4.73 6.70
CA THR A 92 6.66 -5.96 7.46
C THR A 92 6.42 -7.20 6.61
N ILE A 93 5.24 -7.82 6.70
CA ILE A 93 4.89 -9.07 6.03
C ILE A 93 4.94 -8.90 4.51
N GLY A 94 4.45 -7.77 4.00
CA GLY A 94 4.52 -7.43 2.59
C GLY A 94 5.95 -7.36 2.07
N ALA A 95 6.86 -6.72 2.80
CA ALA A 95 8.27 -6.63 2.42
C ALA A 95 8.91 -8.02 2.34
N LEU A 96 8.71 -8.86 3.37
CA LEU A 96 9.23 -10.23 3.37
C LEU A 96 8.63 -11.07 2.24
N PHE A 97 7.34 -10.93 1.97
CA PHE A 97 6.67 -11.63 0.89
C PHE A 97 7.18 -11.18 -0.49
N GLY A 98 7.35 -9.88 -0.69
CA GLY A 98 7.91 -9.33 -1.92
C GLY A 98 9.34 -9.81 -2.15
N GLU A 99 10.18 -9.78 -1.12
CA GLU A 99 11.55 -10.30 -1.15
C GLU A 99 11.57 -11.80 -1.48
N TYR A 100 10.68 -12.58 -0.87
CA TYR A 100 10.52 -14.00 -1.16
C TYR A 100 10.20 -14.25 -2.64
N ILE A 101 9.28 -13.47 -3.24
CA ILE A 101 8.93 -13.59 -4.66
C ILE A 101 10.13 -13.25 -5.54
N VAL A 102 10.74 -12.08 -5.32
CA VAL A 102 11.84 -11.57 -6.16
C VAL A 102 13.06 -12.47 -6.12
N ARG A 103 13.30 -13.14 -4.98
CA ARG A 103 14.42 -14.08 -4.79
C ARG A 103 14.09 -15.53 -5.18
N GLY A 104 12.94 -15.78 -5.81
CA GLY A 104 12.61 -17.10 -6.34
C GLY A 104 12.20 -18.13 -5.27
N GLY A 105 11.53 -17.69 -4.21
CA GLY A 105 11.00 -18.57 -3.18
C GLY A 105 11.94 -18.83 -2.00
N SER A 106 12.92 -17.95 -1.78
CA SER A 106 13.84 -18.04 -0.65
C SER A 106 14.23 -16.67 -0.14
N LEU A 107 14.19 -16.47 1.17
CA LEU A 107 14.75 -15.25 1.81
C LEU A 107 16.28 -15.30 1.93
N ARG A 108 16.90 -16.33 1.36
CA ARG A 108 18.35 -16.51 1.24
C ARG A 108 18.72 -16.67 -0.22
N THR A 109 19.64 -15.86 -0.68
CA THR A 109 20.25 -15.99 -2.00
C THR A 109 21.63 -16.62 -1.81
N TYR A 110 21.80 -17.85 -2.30
CA TYR A 110 23.09 -18.54 -2.23
C TYR A 110 24.06 -17.92 -3.24
N ILE A 111 25.27 -17.61 -2.79
CA ILE A 111 26.36 -17.05 -3.58
C ILE A 111 27.61 -17.89 -3.41
N GLU A 112 28.59 -17.73 -4.29
CA GLU A 112 29.89 -18.37 -4.11
C GLU A 112 30.51 -17.94 -2.78
N GLY A 113 30.75 -18.90 -1.87
CA GLY A 113 31.26 -18.62 -0.52
C GLY A 113 30.22 -18.42 0.59
N GLY A 114 28.91 -18.55 0.33
CA GLY A 114 27.90 -18.52 1.40
C GLY A 114 26.48 -18.19 0.95
N TYR A 115 25.78 -17.36 1.73
CA TYR A 115 24.47 -16.85 1.39
C TYR A 115 24.32 -15.40 1.86
N ILE A 116 23.56 -14.62 1.09
CA ILE A 116 23.05 -13.31 1.51
C ILE A 116 21.59 -13.49 1.89
N GLY A 117 21.25 -13.18 3.14
CA GLY A 117 19.89 -13.32 3.66
C GLY A 117 19.22 -11.97 3.87
N VAL A 118 17.88 -11.95 3.78
CA VAL A 118 17.08 -10.84 4.29
C VAL A 118 17.13 -10.84 5.81
N ASN A 119 17.40 -9.69 6.43
CA ASN A 119 17.35 -9.53 7.88
C ASN A 119 15.87 -9.48 8.33
N VAL A 120 15.27 -10.66 8.55
CA VAL A 120 13.84 -10.79 8.89
C VAL A 120 13.47 -10.00 10.14
N GLU A 121 14.26 -10.13 11.20
CA GLU A 121 14.03 -9.43 12.46
C GLU A 121 14.11 -7.91 12.26
N GLY A 122 15.15 -7.45 11.54
CA GLY A 122 15.31 -6.05 11.19
C GLY A 122 14.11 -5.50 10.40
N VAL A 123 13.63 -6.23 9.40
CA VAL A 123 12.45 -5.84 8.60
C VAL A 123 11.20 -5.71 9.48
N LEU A 124 10.94 -6.66 10.38
CA LEU A 124 9.77 -6.61 11.25
C LEU A 124 9.83 -5.44 12.24
N ILE A 125 10.99 -5.20 12.86
CA ILE A 125 11.18 -4.11 13.82
C ILE A 125 11.11 -2.76 13.12
N TRP A 126 11.95 -2.53 12.10
CA TRP A 126 12.03 -1.24 11.41
C TRP A 126 10.77 -0.95 10.60
N GLY A 127 10.16 -1.95 9.97
CA GLY A 127 8.88 -1.80 9.29
C GLY A 127 7.78 -1.32 10.22
N THR A 128 7.73 -1.87 11.44
CA THR A 128 6.79 -1.40 12.47
C THR A 128 7.08 0.02 12.90
N ILE A 129 8.34 0.33 13.27
CA ILE A 129 8.76 1.65 13.71
C ILE A 129 8.42 2.72 12.65
N TYR A 130 8.80 2.48 11.40
CA TYR A 130 8.55 3.42 10.30
C TYR A 130 7.06 3.59 10.01
N ALA A 131 6.25 2.54 10.12
CA ALA A 131 4.80 2.65 9.95
C ALA A 131 4.18 3.66 10.93
N PHE A 132 4.64 3.70 12.19
CA PHE A 132 4.17 4.66 13.18
C PHE A 132 4.77 6.06 12.99
N ILE A 133 6.09 6.15 12.75
CA ILE A 133 6.78 7.44 12.56
C ILE A 133 6.20 8.20 11.36
N LEU A 134 5.82 7.50 10.30
CA LEU A 134 5.31 8.11 9.08
C LEU A 134 3.81 8.44 9.13
N LEU A 135 3.06 8.06 10.17
CA LEU A 135 1.62 8.37 10.28
C LEU A 135 1.25 9.85 10.08
N PRO A 136 2.01 10.83 10.61
CA PRO A 136 1.72 12.24 10.37
C PRO A 136 1.75 12.64 8.90
N LEU A 137 2.49 11.90 8.07
CA LEU A 137 2.58 12.11 6.62
C LEU A 137 1.60 11.20 5.85
N THR A 138 1.53 9.91 6.21
CA THR A 138 0.72 8.93 5.48
C THR A 138 -0.77 9.10 5.74
N THR A 139 -1.18 9.62 6.90
CA THR A 139 -2.60 9.87 7.21
C THR A 139 -3.20 10.98 6.35
N PRO A 140 -2.59 12.19 6.23
CA PRO A 140 -3.07 13.19 5.27
C PRO A 140 -3.03 12.71 3.81
N LEU A 141 -2.02 11.92 3.42
CA LEU A 141 -1.97 11.36 2.08
C LEU A 141 -3.14 10.38 1.85
N ALA A 142 -3.39 9.47 2.80
CA ALA A 142 -4.54 8.58 2.75
C ALA A 142 -5.85 9.35 2.71
N ARG A 143 -5.96 10.48 3.42
CA ARG A 143 -7.15 11.36 3.38
C ARG A 143 -7.43 11.88 1.97
N LEU A 144 -6.40 12.31 1.25
CA LEU A 144 -6.51 12.77 -0.13
C LEU A 144 -6.87 11.62 -1.08
N LEU A 145 -6.22 10.46 -0.93
CA LEU A 145 -6.45 9.30 -1.79
C LEU A 145 -7.87 8.71 -1.62
N ILE A 146 -8.36 8.63 -0.38
CA ILE A 146 -9.73 8.18 -0.11
C ILE A 146 -10.75 9.21 -0.64
N GLN A 147 -10.44 10.50 -0.60
CA GLN A 147 -11.31 11.52 -1.20
C GLN A 147 -11.35 11.39 -2.73
N ALA A 148 -10.20 11.21 -3.38
CA ALA A 148 -10.15 10.93 -4.82
C ALA A 148 -10.94 9.66 -5.17
N PHE A 149 -10.83 8.61 -4.35
CA PHE A 149 -11.61 7.39 -4.52
C PHE A 149 -13.12 7.60 -4.41
N LEU A 150 -13.59 8.45 -3.49
CA LEU A 150 -15.01 8.80 -3.42
C LEU A 150 -15.51 9.46 -4.70
N GLU A 151 -14.73 10.37 -5.29
CA GLU A 151 -15.10 10.99 -6.57
C GLU A 151 -15.17 9.96 -7.69
N VAL A 152 -14.27 8.98 -7.71
CA VAL A 152 -14.36 7.83 -8.63
C VAL A 152 -15.66 7.04 -8.42
N LEU A 153 -16.04 6.74 -7.17
CA LEU A 153 -17.30 6.02 -6.90
C LEU A 153 -18.55 6.78 -7.38
N LYS A 154 -18.56 8.11 -7.27
CA LYS A 154 -19.63 8.97 -7.79
C LYS A 154 -19.69 8.97 -9.31
N ILE A 155 -18.55 9.06 -10.00
CA ILE A 155 -18.48 8.99 -11.48
C ILE A 155 -19.11 7.68 -11.99
N TYR A 156 -18.95 6.60 -11.25
CA TYR A 156 -19.53 5.31 -11.59
C TYR A 156 -20.92 5.07 -10.95
N GLU A 157 -21.59 6.10 -10.43
CA GLU A 157 -22.96 6.03 -9.87
C GLU A 157 -23.12 4.95 -8.78
N VAL A 158 -22.04 4.70 -8.02
CA VAL A 158 -22.04 3.73 -6.92
C VAL A 158 -22.53 4.35 -5.62
N THR A 159 -22.24 5.64 -5.43
CA THR A 159 -22.64 6.48 -4.30
C THR A 159 -23.35 7.71 -4.83
N ASP A 160 -24.26 8.27 -4.04
CA ASP A 160 -25.04 9.47 -4.38
C ASP A 160 -24.22 10.77 -4.28
#